data_AF-A0AB94ITG1-F1
#
_entry.id   AF-A0AB94ITG1-F1
#
_cell.length_a   1.000
_cell.length_b   1.000
_cell.length_c   1.000
_cell.angle_alpha   90.00
_cell.angle_beta   90.00
_cell.angle_gamma   90.00
#
_symmetry.space_group_name_H-M   'P 1'
#
loop_
_entity.id
_entity.type
_entity.pdbx_description
1 polymer ?
#
loop_
_entity_poly.entity_id
_entity_poly.type
_entity_poly.pdbx_seq_one_letter_code
_entity_poly.pdbx_strand_id
1 'polypeptide(L)'
;MSYLALSIALVFVLIPLFLSKTLHLGLEKDTLIATIRSIIQLFAVGYILQFIFEADSPLYILLMVMVMIGAATLNARKKGSVIKGITWKVAVTLIFIEVLTQGIILGFNITPRSAQYIIPLSGMVIGNSMVLAILFLNRFSAEIESRQDETELILSLGGTPKQAINTQLITSIKASMIPTIESQKTIGLVQLPGMMSGQIIGGADPIQAVQFQLLILFLLLTTAAVTSIMLGTLSYPSLFNQRMQMLRAR
;
A
#
# COMPACT_ATOMS: atom_id res chain seq x y z
N MET A 1 -22.76 -16.92 5.38
CA MET A 1 -23.70 -15.98 6.05
C MET A 1 -24.87 -15.71 5.11
N SER A 2 -26.08 -15.49 5.63
CA SER A 2 -27.22 -15.10 4.78
C SER A 2 -27.11 -13.63 4.34
N TYR A 3 -27.68 -13.29 3.19
CA TYR A 3 -27.76 -11.90 2.73
C TYR A 3 -28.46 -11.00 3.75
N LEU A 4 -29.47 -11.52 4.46
CA LEU A 4 -30.16 -10.81 5.53
C LEU A 4 -29.21 -10.42 6.68
N ALA A 5 -28.36 -11.34 7.14
CA ALA A 5 -27.38 -11.05 8.19
C ALA A 5 -26.38 -9.98 7.74
N LEU A 6 -25.96 -10.01 6.46
CA LEU A 6 -25.10 -8.99 5.87
C LEU A 6 -25.79 -7.63 5.79
N SER A 7 -27.07 -7.58 5.41
CA SER A 7 -27.86 -6.33 5.39
C SER A 7 -28.02 -5.74 6.79
N ILE A 8 -28.25 -6.58 7.81
CA ILE A 8 -28.32 -6.13 9.20
C ILE A 8 -26.96 -5.57 9.65
N ALA A 9 -25.84 -6.18 9.22
CA ALA A 9 -24.50 -5.69 9.54
C ALA A 9 -24.21 -4.26 9.01
N LEU A 10 -24.99 -3.74 8.06
CA LEU A 10 -24.89 -2.33 7.64
C LEU A 10 -25.20 -1.35 8.78
N VAL A 11 -25.81 -1.80 9.89
CA VAL A 11 -25.96 -0.99 11.10
C VAL A 11 -24.62 -0.45 11.61
N PHE A 12 -23.52 -1.20 11.43
CA PHE A 12 -22.17 -0.74 11.81
C PHE A 12 -21.71 0.48 11.01
N VAL A 13 -22.27 0.74 9.82
CA VAL A 13 -21.99 1.94 9.01
C VAL A 13 -22.84 3.13 9.46
N LEU A 14 -24.01 2.89 10.06
CA LEU A 14 -24.88 3.96 10.55
C LEU A 14 -24.24 4.72 11.72
N ILE A 15 -23.45 4.04 12.56
CA ILE A 15 -22.76 4.63 13.71
C ILE A 15 -21.79 5.76 13.28
N PRO A 16 -20.79 5.53 12.40
CA PRO A 16 -19.89 6.60 11.96
C PRO A 16 -20.60 7.70 11.17
N LEU A 17 -21.67 7.38 10.42
CA LEU A 17 -22.50 8.39 9.76
C LEU A 17 -23.20 9.32 10.76
N PHE A 18 -23.79 8.75 11.81
CA PHE A 18 -24.44 9.50 12.88
C PHE A 18 -23.44 10.37 13.66
N LEU A 19 -22.28 9.81 13.99
CA LEU A 19 -21.20 10.55 14.67
C LEU A 19 -20.66 11.67 13.80
N SER A 20 -20.42 11.44 12.50
CA SER A 20 -20.01 12.48 11.55
C SER A 20 -21.01 13.63 11.53
N LYS A 21 -22.31 13.32 11.45
CA LYS A 21 -23.37 14.33 11.40
C LYS A 21 -23.47 15.12 12.70
N THR A 22 -23.39 14.44 13.84
CA THR A 22 -23.53 15.07 15.17
C THR A 22 -22.33 15.95 15.50
N LEU A 23 -21.12 15.49 15.15
CA LEU A 23 -19.88 16.21 15.37
C LEU A 23 -19.51 17.16 14.21
N HIS A 24 -20.36 17.28 13.18
CA HIS A 24 -20.16 18.13 12.02
C HIS A 24 -18.81 17.88 11.29
N LEU A 25 -18.40 16.61 11.17
CA LEU A 25 -17.11 16.23 10.57
C LEU A 25 -17.08 16.37 9.05
N GLY A 26 -18.25 16.44 8.39
CA GLY A 26 -18.35 16.58 6.93
C GLY A 26 -17.96 15.33 6.15
N LEU A 27 -17.91 14.16 6.81
CA LEU A 27 -17.48 12.88 6.24
C LEU A 27 -18.66 12.02 5.76
N GLU A 28 -19.90 12.50 5.82
CA GLU A 28 -21.09 11.68 5.56
C GLU A 28 -21.12 11.18 4.11
N LYS A 29 -20.91 12.10 3.17
CA LYS A 29 -20.89 11.77 1.73
C LYS A 29 -19.74 10.84 1.39
N ASP A 30 -18.54 11.13 1.91
CA ASP A 30 -17.35 10.32 1.66
C ASP A 30 -17.50 8.91 2.24
N THR A 31 -18.03 8.79 3.46
CA THR A 31 -18.32 7.50 4.11
C THR A 31 -19.35 6.71 3.31
N LEU A 32 -20.46 7.32 2.90
CA LEU A 32 -21.51 6.65 2.14
C LEU A 32 -21.00 6.18 0.77
N ILE A 33 -20.28 7.04 0.04
CA ILE A 33 -19.68 6.70 -1.26
C ILE A 33 -18.67 5.56 -1.09
N ALA A 34 -17.83 5.61 -0.05
CA ALA A 34 -16.85 4.57 0.23
C ALA A 34 -17.51 3.22 0.54
N THR A 35 -18.58 3.21 1.35
CA THR A 35 -19.33 1.99 1.68
C THR A 35 -20.00 1.38 0.46
N ILE A 36 -20.76 2.16 -0.31
CA ILE A 36 -21.46 1.63 -1.50
C ILE A 36 -20.43 1.10 -2.50
N ARG A 37 -19.36 1.86 -2.73
CA ARG A 37 -18.28 1.47 -3.63
C ARG A 37 -17.59 0.18 -3.17
N SER A 38 -17.28 0.03 -1.88
CA SER A 38 -16.58 -1.15 -1.38
C SER A 38 -17.44 -2.40 -1.49
N ILE A 39 -18.75 -2.31 -1.25
CA ILE A 39 -19.69 -3.43 -1.44
C ILE A 39 -19.68 -3.87 -2.90
N ILE A 40 -19.91 -2.94 -3.83
CA ILE A 40 -19.95 -3.25 -5.27
C ILE A 40 -18.61 -3.84 -5.72
N GLN A 41 -17.50 -3.24 -5.32
CA GLN A 41 -16.17 -3.69 -5.69
C GLN A 41 -15.85 -5.09 -5.13
N LEU A 42 -16.19 -5.37 -3.87
CA LEU A 42 -15.87 -6.65 -3.24
C LEU A 42 -16.68 -7.79 -3.86
N PHE A 43 -17.97 -7.57 -4.15
CA PHE A 43 -18.78 -8.55 -4.89
C PHE A 43 -18.26 -8.77 -6.30
N ALA A 44 -17.96 -7.69 -7.04
CA ALA A 44 -17.42 -7.80 -8.40
C ALA A 44 -16.09 -8.57 -8.42
N VAL A 45 -15.17 -8.26 -7.51
CA VAL A 45 -13.90 -8.99 -7.36
C VAL A 45 -14.15 -10.45 -6.98
N GLY A 46 -15.10 -10.74 -6.10
CA GLY A 46 -15.47 -12.12 -5.75
C GLY A 46 -15.86 -12.96 -6.97
N TYR A 47 -16.73 -12.43 -7.84
CA TYR A 47 -17.11 -13.10 -9.09
C TYR A 47 -15.96 -13.23 -10.09
N ILE A 48 -15.13 -12.19 -10.22
CA ILE A 48 -13.94 -12.25 -11.08
C ILE A 48 -12.97 -13.34 -10.59
N LEU A 49 -12.72 -13.42 -9.29
CA LEU A 49 -11.83 -14.43 -8.72
C LEU A 49 -12.37 -15.83 -8.92
N GLN A 50 -13.69 -16.04 -8.78
CA GLN A 50 -14.29 -17.34 -9.09
C GLN A 50 -13.98 -17.78 -10.53
N PHE A 51 -14.19 -16.88 -11.51
CA PHE A 51 -13.85 -17.15 -12.91
C PHE A 51 -12.35 -17.45 -13.10
N ILE A 52 -11.47 -16.65 -12.49
CA ILE A 52 -10.01 -16.84 -12.61
C ILE A 52 -9.57 -18.18 -12.03
N PHE A 53 -10.15 -18.58 -10.89
CA PHE A 53 -9.82 -19.84 -10.22
C PHE A 53 -10.32 -21.05 -11.02
N GLU A 54 -11.45 -20.94 -11.71
CA GLU A 54 -11.96 -22.00 -12.59
C GLU A 54 -11.18 -22.10 -13.91
N ALA A 55 -10.70 -20.97 -14.44
CA ALA A 55 -9.98 -20.92 -15.70
C ALA A 55 -8.53 -21.44 -15.63
N ASP A 56 -7.92 -21.46 -14.45
CA ASP A 56 -6.54 -21.92 -14.15
C ASP A 56 -5.46 -21.45 -15.16
N SER A 57 -5.64 -20.25 -15.72
CA SER A 57 -4.74 -19.69 -16.74
C SER A 57 -3.77 -18.68 -16.14
N PRO A 58 -2.44 -18.85 -16.32
CA PRO A 58 -1.43 -17.87 -15.90
C PRO A 58 -1.67 -16.47 -16.48
N LEU A 59 -2.28 -16.38 -17.66
CA LEU A 59 -2.61 -15.11 -18.30
C LEU A 59 -3.63 -14.31 -17.48
N TYR A 60 -4.68 -14.96 -16.97
CA TYR A 60 -5.70 -14.28 -16.16
C TYR A 60 -5.18 -13.84 -14.80
N ILE A 61 -4.28 -14.64 -14.20
CA ILE A 61 -3.57 -14.26 -12.97
C ILE A 61 -2.75 -12.99 -13.23
N LEU A 62 -1.94 -12.98 -14.29
CA LEU A 62 -1.10 -11.84 -14.65
C LEU A 62 -1.94 -10.58 -14.94
N LEU A 63 -3.03 -10.71 -15.70
CA LEU A 63 -3.94 -9.60 -15.98
C LEU A 63 -4.55 -9.02 -14.70
N MET A 64 -4.98 -9.87 -13.77
CA MET A 64 -5.53 -9.41 -12.50
C MET A 64 -4.50 -8.67 -11.64
N VAL A 65 -3.25 -9.16 -11.59
CA VAL A 65 -2.13 -8.47 -10.93
C VAL A 65 -1.86 -7.11 -11.58
N MET A 66 -1.86 -7.03 -12.91
CA MET A 66 -1.69 -5.76 -13.64
C MET A 66 -2.81 -4.76 -13.35
N VAL A 67 -4.07 -5.22 -13.26
CA VAL A 67 -5.20 -4.37 -12.85
C VAL A 67 -5.00 -3.83 -11.44
N MET A 68 -4.55 -4.67 -10.49
CA MET A 68 -4.26 -4.25 -9.13
C MET A 68 -3.15 -3.19 -9.07
N ILE A 69 -2.03 -3.41 -9.77
CA ILE A 69 -0.92 -2.43 -9.85
C ILE A 69 -1.41 -1.11 -10.47
N GLY A 70 -2.20 -1.18 -11.55
CA GLY A 70 -2.76 0.00 -12.19
C GLY A 70 -3.66 0.80 -11.25
N ALA A 71 -4.59 0.13 -10.57
CA ALA A 71 -5.48 0.77 -9.60
C ALA A 71 -4.71 1.39 -8.42
N ALA A 72 -3.72 0.67 -7.88
CA ALA A 72 -2.87 1.14 -6.80
C ALA A 72 -2.04 2.36 -7.21
N THR A 73 -1.44 2.34 -8.40
CA THR A 73 -0.68 3.47 -8.97
C THR A 73 -1.57 4.71 -9.12
N LEU A 74 -2.77 4.54 -9.69
CA LEU A 74 -3.72 5.64 -9.90
C LEU A 74 -4.24 6.23 -8.59
N ASN A 75 -4.30 5.44 -7.53
CA ASN A 75 -4.65 5.93 -6.20
C ASN A 75 -3.48 6.71 -5.58
N ALA A 76 -2.30 6.11 -5.51
CA ALA A 76 -1.12 6.72 -4.89
C ALA A 76 -0.65 8.01 -5.59
N ARG A 77 -0.76 8.11 -6.93
CA ARG A 77 -0.35 9.32 -7.66
C ARG A 77 -1.08 10.59 -7.21
N LYS A 78 -2.31 10.47 -6.67
CA LYS A 78 -3.11 11.61 -6.22
C LYS A 78 -2.47 12.36 -5.06
N LYS A 79 -1.55 11.71 -4.32
CA LYS A 79 -0.88 12.25 -3.13
C LYS A 79 0.54 12.74 -3.38
N GLY A 80 1.07 12.57 -4.60
CA GLY A 80 2.41 13.02 -4.98
C GLY A 80 2.41 14.00 -6.16
N SER A 81 1.35 14.81 -6.31
CA SER A 81 1.20 15.76 -7.44
C SER A 81 2.36 16.75 -7.57
N VAL A 82 3.04 17.06 -6.47
CA VAL A 82 4.21 17.94 -6.42
C VAL A 82 5.43 17.33 -7.14
N ILE A 83 5.51 16.00 -7.21
CA ILE A 83 6.66 15.28 -7.77
C ILE A 83 6.44 14.97 -9.24
N LYS A 84 7.28 15.56 -10.11
CA LYS A 84 7.23 15.29 -11.56
C LYS A 84 7.44 13.81 -11.86
N GLY A 85 6.57 13.26 -12.71
CA GLY A 85 6.63 11.86 -13.12
C GLY A 85 6.26 10.86 -12.02
N ILE A 86 5.53 11.26 -10.97
CA ILE A 86 5.21 10.35 -9.85
C ILE A 86 4.49 9.08 -10.30
N THR A 87 3.69 9.14 -11.36
CA THR A 87 2.89 7.99 -11.83
C THR A 87 3.79 6.82 -12.25
N TRP A 88 4.79 7.06 -13.10
CA TRP A 88 5.69 5.98 -13.55
C TRP A 88 6.61 5.51 -12.42
N LYS A 89 7.03 6.41 -11.52
CA LYS A 89 7.86 6.05 -10.37
C LYS A 89 7.14 5.08 -9.44
N VAL A 90 5.89 5.40 -9.09
CA VAL A 90 5.05 4.50 -8.28
C VAL A 90 4.82 3.19 -9.02
N ALA A 91 4.48 3.22 -10.31
CA ALA A 91 4.28 2.01 -11.10
C ALA A 91 5.52 1.10 -11.11
N VAL A 92 6.70 1.66 -11.36
CA VAL A 92 7.97 0.92 -11.38
C VAL A 92 8.29 0.36 -9.99
N THR A 93 8.07 1.12 -8.92
CA THR A 93 8.23 0.62 -7.56
C THR A 93 7.29 -0.56 -7.27
N LEU A 94 6.01 -0.45 -7.64
CA LEU A 94 5.02 -1.52 -7.44
C LEU A 94 5.31 -2.77 -8.28
N ILE A 95 5.74 -2.61 -9.53
CA ILE A 95 6.14 -3.73 -10.38
C ILE A 95 7.39 -4.40 -9.81
N PHE A 96 8.38 -3.62 -9.38
CA PHE A 96 9.61 -4.18 -8.83
C PHE A 96 9.35 -4.98 -7.55
N ILE A 97 8.56 -4.45 -6.61
CA ILE A 97 8.25 -5.19 -5.38
C ILE A 97 7.45 -6.45 -5.66
N GLU A 98 6.49 -6.40 -6.60
CA GLU A 98 5.70 -7.57 -6.98
C GLU A 98 6.57 -8.66 -7.62
N VAL A 99 7.46 -8.29 -8.54
CA VAL A 99 8.41 -9.23 -9.15
C VAL A 99 9.38 -9.78 -8.11
N LEU A 100 9.85 -8.96 -7.16
CA LEU A 100 10.74 -9.38 -6.09
C LEU A 100 10.05 -10.39 -5.16
N THR A 101 8.86 -10.08 -4.66
CA THR A 101 8.14 -10.93 -3.70
C THR A 101 7.67 -12.22 -4.35
N GLN A 102 7.02 -12.15 -5.51
CA GLN A 102 6.58 -13.35 -6.24
C GLN A 102 7.76 -14.16 -6.73
N GLY A 103 8.86 -13.51 -7.15
CA GLY A 103 10.09 -14.18 -7.55
C GLY A 103 10.67 -15.03 -6.41
N ILE A 104 10.68 -14.50 -5.18
CA ILE A 104 11.11 -15.26 -3.99
C ILE A 104 10.12 -16.40 -3.70
N ILE A 105 8.82 -16.10 -3.62
CA ILE A 105 7.80 -17.09 -3.26
C ILE A 105 7.77 -18.27 -4.25
N LEU A 106 7.69 -17.98 -5.55
CA LEU A 106 7.54 -18.97 -6.61
C LEU A 106 8.87 -19.63 -6.99
N GLY A 107 9.98 -18.90 -6.84
CA GLY A 107 11.34 -19.38 -7.09
C GLY A 107 11.78 -20.42 -6.05
N PHE A 108 11.48 -20.18 -4.77
CA PHE A 108 11.78 -21.12 -3.69
C PHE A 108 10.66 -22.14 -3.40
N ASN A 109 9.56 -22.12 -4.17
CA ASN A 109 8.39 -22.97 -3.95
C ASN A 109 7.81 -22.88 -2.52
N ILE A 110 7.78 -21.66 -1.96
CA ILE A 110 7.26 -21.42 -0.60
C ILE A 110 5.76 -21.69 -0.55
N THR A 111 5.03 -21.31 -1.61
CA THR A 111 3.60 -21.55 -1.74
C THR A 111 3.28 -22.24 -3.08
N PRO A 112 2.15 -22.95 -3.18
CA PRO A 112 1.68 -23.49 -4.45
C PRO A 112 1.52 -22.38 -5.50
N ARG A 113 1.84 -22.70 -6.76
CA ARG A 113 1.72 -21.77 -7.89
C ARG A 113 0.28 -21.65 -8.41
N SER A 114 -0.70 -21.54 -7.52
CA SER A 114 -2.10 -21.42 -7.90
C SER A 114 -2.60 -19.99 -7.71
N ALA A 115 -3.64 -19.63 -8.46
CA ALA A 115 -4.28 -18.32 -8.40
C ALA A 115 -4.76 -17.97 -6.98
N GLN A 116 -5.15 -18.96 -6.19
CA GLN A 116 -5.63 -18.81 -4.80
C GLN A 116 -4.55 -18.33 -3.83
N TYR A 117 -3.27 -18.54 -4.14
CA TYR A 117 -2.16 -17.99 -3.35
C TYR A 117 -1.58 -16.73 -3.97
N ILE A 118 -1.31 -16.75 -5.28
CA ILE A 118 -0.65 -15.64 -5.98
C ILE A 118 -1.49 -14.37 -5.84
N ILE A 119 -2.77 -14.41 -6.20
CA ILE A 119 -3.60 -13.20 -6.26
C ILE A 119 -3.79 -12.55 -4.88
N PRO A 120 -4.14 -13.28 -3.80
CA PRO A 120 -4.24 -12.67 -2.48
C PRO A 120 -2.91 -12.13 -1.95
N LEU A 121 -1.80 -12.83 -2.15
CA LEU A 121 -0.48 -12.36 -1.70
C LEU A 121 -0.05 -11.11 -2.47
N SER A 122 -0.22 -11.08 -3.79
CA SER A 122 -0.04 -9.88 -4.62
C SER A 122 -0.92 -8.73 -4.14
N GLY A 123 -2.20 -9.00 -3.87
CA GLY A 123 -3.14 -7.99 -3.38
C GLY A 123 -2.71 -7.37 -2.05
N MET A 124 -2.18 -8.18 -1.13
CA MET A 124 -1.63 -7.69 0.14
C MET A 124 -0.35 -6.88 -0.05
N VAL A 125 0.58 -7.34 -0.89
CA VAL A 125 1.85 -6.64 -1.18
C VAL A 125 1.57 -5.30 -1.87
N ILE A 126 0.83 -5.31 -2.98
CA ILE A 126 0.48 -4.12 -3.77
C ILE A 126 -0.32 -3.13 -2.91
N GLY A 127 -1.31 -3.63 -2.15
CA GLY A 127 -2.12 -2.80 -1.27
C GLY A 127 -1.31 -2.13 -0.16
N ASN A 128 -0.41 -2.87 0.48
CA ASN A 128 0.47 -2.33 1.51
C ASN A 128 1.46 -1.31 0.90
N SER A 129 2.10 -1.64 -0.22
CA SER A 129 2.97 -0.69 -0.95
C SER A 129 2.26 0.59 -1.36
N MET A 130 1.00 0.52 -1.79
CA MET A 130 0.20 1.71 -2.11
C MET A 130 0.04 2.62 -0.89
N VAL A 131 -0.30 2.06 0.28
CA VAL A 131 -0.44 2.83 1.52
C VAL A 131 0.88 3.45 1.94
N LEU A 132 1.97 2.68 1.89
CA LEU A 132 3.32 3.15 2.20
C LEU A 132 3.78 4.27 1.26
N ALA A 133 3.52 4.13 -0.04
CA ALA A 133 3.80 5.16 -1.03
C ALA A 133 3.03 6.45 -0.72
N ILE A 134 1.74 6.35 -0.37
CA ILE A 134 0.94 7.52 0.03
C ILE A 134 1.51 8.20 1.28
N LEU A 135 1.85 7.43 2.31
CA LEU A 135 2.43 7.95 3.54
C LEU A 135 3.78 8.63 3.29
N PHE A 136 4.65 7.98 2.51
CA PHE A 136 5.93 8.54 2.11
C PHE A 136 5.74 9.85 1.33
N LEU A 137 4.89 9.88 0.31
CA LEU A 137 4.69 11.06 -0.54
C LEU A 137 4.11 12.24 0.24
N ASN A 138 3.15 11.99 1.13
CA ASN A 138 2.59 13.03 2.00
C ASN A 138 3.66 13.60 2.93
N ARG A 139 4.42 12.74 3.62
CA ARG A 139 5.47 13.20 4.54
C ARG A 139 6.60 13.89 3.79
N PHE A 140 7.03 13.35 2.66
CA PHE A 140 8.14 13.89 1.88
C PHE A 140 7.80 15.26 1.31
N SER A 141 6.59 15.45 0.80
CA SER A 141 6.14 16.76 0.32
C SER A 141 6.14 17.79 1.46
N ALA A 142 5.66 17.41 2.65
CA ALA A 142 5.65 18.29 3.82
C ALA A 142 7.08 18.62 4.34
N GLU A 143 7.99 17.64 4.36
CA GLU A 143 9.39 17.86 4.77
C GLU A 143 10.13 18.76 3.77
N ILE A 144 9.84 18.62 2.47
CA ILE A 144 10.42 19.48 1.42
C ILE A 144 9.94 20.93 1.60
N GLU A 145 8.64 21.13 1.82
CA GLU A 145 8.05 22.47 1.99
C GLU A 145 8.56 23.15 3.26
N SER A 146 8.62 22.42 4.38
CA SER A 146 9.06 22.96 5.67
C SER A 146 10.56 23.22 5.79
N ARG A 147 11.39 22.56 4.98
CA ARG A 147 12.87 22.67 5.05
C ARG A 147 13.48 23.22 3.76
N GLN A 148 12.70 23.98 2.98
CA GLN A 148 13.17 24.53 1.72
C GLN A 148 14.42 25.41 1.92
N ASP A 149 14.43 26.25 2.95
CA ASP A 149 15.54 27.15 3.26
C ASP A 149 16.82 26.37 3.61
N GLU A 150 16.70 25.25 4.32
CA GLU A 150 17.81 24.35 4.66
C GLU A 150 18.40 23.72 3.38
N THR A 151 17.53 23.26 2.47
CA THR A 151 17.95 22.72 1.18
C THR A 151 18.65 23.79 0.32
N GLU A 152 18.09 24.99 0.21
CA GLU A 152 18.70 26.11 -0.55
C GLU A 152 20.05 26.54 0.05
N LEU A 153 20.18 26.56 1.38
CA LEU A 153 21.43 26.86 2.08
C LEU A 153 22.52 25.83 1.75
N ILE A 154 22.22 24.53 1.87
CA ILE A 154 23.19 23.46 1.59
C ILE A 154 23.67 23.54 0.13
N LEU A 155 22.76 23.76 -0.82
CA LEU A 155 23.11 23.91 -2.23
C LEU A 155 23.98 25.17 -2.47
N SER A 156 23.67 26.28 -1.79
CA SER A 156 24.43 27.53 -1.91
C SER A 156 25.85 27.41 -1.37
N LEU A 157 26.07 26.52 -0.40
CA LEU A 157 27.39 26.18 0.14
C LEU A 157 28.14 25.12 -0.70
N GLY A 158 27.62 24.74 -1.87
CA GLY A 158 28.24 23.75 -2.76
C GLY A 158 27.88 22.30 -2.46
N GLY A 159 26.87 22.05 -1.63
CA GLY A 159 26.35 20.71 -1.35
C GLY A 159 25.65 20.09 -2.55
N THR A 160 25.71 18.76 -2.66
CA THR A 160 25.02 18.00 -3.71
C THR A 160 23.51 17.88 -3.42
N PRO A 161 22.65 17.69 -4.45
CA PRO A 161 21.21 17.45 -4.26
C PRO A 161 20.88 16.32 -3.27
N LYS A 162 21.69 15.26 -3.26
CA LYS A 162 21.53 14.14 -2.33
C LYS A 162 21.80 14.56 -0.88
N GLN A 163 22.82 15.39 -0.64
CA GLN A 163 23.11 15.93 0.70
C GLN A 163 22.00 16.89 1.15
N ALA A 164 21.53 17.76 0.25
CA ALA A 164 20.54 18.79 0.55
C ALA A 164 19.13 18.25 0.89
N ILE A 165 18.82 17.02 0.48
CA ILE A 165 17.51 16.38 0.70
C ILE A 165 17.57 15.16 1.66
N ASN A 166 18.76 14.81 2.15
CA ASN A 166 18.96 13.54 2.87
C ASN A 166 18.10 13.45 4.13
N THR A 167 18.02 14.53 4.91
CA THR A 167 17.24 14.59 6.15
C THR A 167 15.75 14.38 5.88
N GLN A 168 15.19 15.10 4.89
CA GLN A 168 13.81 15.02 4.45
C GLN A 168 13.49 13.60 3.97
N LEU A 169 14.39 13.02 3.16
CA LEU A 169 14.24 11.69 2.60
C LEU A 169 14.22 10.61 3.69
N ILE A 170 15.20 10.61 4.60
CA ILE A 170 15.30 9.62 5.68
C ILE A 170 14.12 9.75 6.65
N THR A 171 13.74 10.97 7.03
CA THR A 171 12.58 11.20 7.90
C THR A 171 11.30 10.67 7.27
N SER A 172 11.12 10.89 5.96
CA SER A 172 9.94 10.43 5.23
C SER A 172 9.87 8.91 5.07
N ILE A 173 11.01 8.27 4.76
CA ILE A 173 11.13 6.81 4.69
C ILE A 173 10.77 6.21 6.05
N LYS A 174 11.41 6.68 7.13
CA LYS A 174 11.13 6.22 8.49
C LYS A 174 9.65 6.37 8.84
N ALA A 175 9.09 7.56 8.64
CA ALA A 175 7.70 7.84 8.95
C ALA A 175 6.72 6.90 8.23
N SER A 176 6.98 6.60 6.95
CA SER A 176 6.13 5.68 6.18
C SER A 176 6.19 4.22 6.69
N MET A 177 7.31 3.79 7.25
CA MET A 177 7.50 2.41 7.73
C MET A 177 6.99 2.18 9.17
N ILE A 178 6.83 3.23 9.97
CA ILE A 178 6.39 3.14 11.38
C ILE A 178 5.13 2.29 11.53
N PRO A 179 4.03 2.49 10.77
CA PRO A 179 2.80 1.72 10.96
C PRO A 179 2.99 0.22 10.77
N THR A 180 3.82 -0.20 9.81
CA THR A 180 4.13 -1.62 9.59
C THR A 180 4.89 -2.22 10.76
N ILE A 181 5.89 -1.50 11.28
CA ILE A 181 6.69 -1.95 12.42
C ILE A 181 5.84 -2.03 13.70
N GLU A 182 5.03 -1.01 13.98
CA GLU A 182 4.17 -0.98 15.16
C GLU A 182 3.05 -2.04 15.09
N SER A 183 2.48 -2.28 13.92
CA SER A 183 1.53 -3.37 13.74
C SER A 183 2.17 -4.73 14.04
N GLN A 184 3.40 -4.98 13.58
CA GLN A 184 4.10 -6.24 13.86
C GLN A 184 4.39 -6.48 15.34
N LYS A 185 4.69 -5.44 16.12
CA LYS A 185 4.93 -5.58 17.57
C LYS A 185 3.71 -6.06 18.36
N THR A 186 2.51 -5.82 17.84
CA THR A 186 1.24 -6.10 18.55
C THR A 186 0.48 -7.30 17.98
N ILE A 187 0.89 -7.81 16.82
CA ILE A 187 0.28 -9.00 16.19
C ILE A 187 0.48 -10.23 17.06
N GLY A 188 -0.61 -10.98 17.26
CA GLY A 188 -0.65 -12.16 18.12
C GLY A 188 -0.92 -11.86 19.60
N LEU A 189 -0.69 -10.63 20.06
CA LEU A 189 -0.98 -10.21 21.44
C LEU A 189 -2.29 -9.41 21.55
N VAL A 190 -2.48 -8.43 20.66
CA VAL A 190 -3.66 -7.54 20.67
C VAL A 190 -4.60 -7.84 19.51
N GLN A 191 -4.03 -8.15 18.34
CA GLN A 191 -4.80 -8.45 17.13
C GLN A 191 -4.42 -9.82 16.55
N LEU A 192 -5.44 -10.62 16.25
CA LEU A 192 -5.30 -11.81 15.40
C LEU A 192 -5.55 -11.39 13.94
N PRO A 193 -4.60 -11.60 13.02
CA PRO A 193 -4.77 -11.25 11.61
C PRO A 193 -5.99 -11.92 10.98
N GLY A 194 -6.73 -11.17 10.15
CA GLY A 194 -8.01 -11.63 9.59
C GLY A 194 -7.90 -12.89 8.74
N MET A 195 -6.83 -13.05 7.94
CA MET A 195 -6.62 -14.28 7.15
C MET A 195 -6.36 -15.49 8.06
N MET A 196 -5.50 -15.35 9.09
CA MET A 196 -5.24 -16.40 10.07
C MET A 196 -6.53 -16.83 10.78
N SER A 197 -7.30 -15.87 11.31
CA SER A 197 -8.61 -16.14 11.93
C SER A 197 -9.58 -16.80 10.94
N GLY A 198 -9.59 -16.35 9.68
CA GLY A 198 -10.42 -16.92 8.62
C GLY A 198 -10.07 -18.38 8.29
N GLN A 199 -8.78 -18.72 8.23
CA GLN A 199 -8.31 -20.10 8.03
C GLN A 199 -8.70 -20.99 9.20
N ILE A 200 -8.54 -20.50 10.44
CA ILE A 200 -8.94 -21.24 11.66
C ILE A 200 -10.46 -21.46 11.68
N ILE A 201 -11.26 -20.45 11.37
CA ILE A 201 -12.73 -20.56 11.24
C ILE A 201 -13.11 -21.53 10.11
N GLY A 202 -12.31 -21.57 9.04
CA GLY A 202 -12.44 -22.52 7.94
C GLY A 202 -12.02 -23.96 8.26
N GLY A 203 -11.56 -24.22 9.49
CA GLY A 203 -11.17 -25.56 9.95
C GLY A 203 -9.71 -25.94 9.66
N ALA A 204 -8.86 -24.99 9.24
CA ALA A 204 -7.43 -25.24 9.09
C ALA A 204 -6.75 -25.40 10.47
N ASP A 205 -5.64 -26.14 10.48
CA ASP A 205 -4.81 -26.27 11.69
C ASP A 205 -4.26 -24.89 12.14
N PRO A 206 -4.42 -24.50 13.41
CA PRO A 206 -3.96 -23.20 13.89
C PRO A 206 -2.45 -22.95 13.71
N ILE A 207 -1.62 -23.98 13.82
CA ILE A 207 -0.16 -23.83 13.66
C ILE A 207 0.18 -23.56 12.20
N GLN A 208 -0.48 -24.25 11.26
CA GLN A 208 -0.34 -23.95 9.83
C GLN A 208 -0.77 -22.51 9.49
N ALA A 209 -1.90 -22.05 10.05
CA ALA A 209 -2.37 -20.68 9.86
C ALA A 209 -1.36 -19.64 10.39
N VAL A 210 -0.74 -19.91 11.54
CA VAL A 210 0.33 -19.07 12.10
C VAL A 210 1.57 -19.03 11.19
N GLN A 211 2.03 -20.18 10.68
CA GLN A 211 3.18 -20.24 9.78
C GLN A 211 2.95 -19.42 8.50
N PHE A 212 1.77 -19.55 7.90
CA PHE A 212 1.42 -18.75 6.72
C PHE A 212 1.31 -17.26 7.04
N GLN A 213 0.81 -16.92 8.23
CA GLN A 213 0.74 -15.54 8.67
C GLN A 213 2.13 -14.94 8.92
N LEU A 214 3.09 -15.70 9.46
CA LEU A 214 4.49 -15.27 9.59
C LEU A 214 5.12 -14.98 8.23
N LEU A 215 4.88 -15.83 7.23
CA LEU A 215 5.31 -15.57 5.84
C LEU A 215 4.80 -14.21 5.35
N ILE A 216 3.51 -13.92 5.53
CA ILE A 216 2.92 -12.63 5.15
C ILE A 216 3.58 -11.47 5.90
N LEU A 217 3.87 -11.62 7.20
CA LEU A 217 4.51 -10.55 7.97
C LEU A 217 5.91 -10.23 7.45
N PHE A 218 6.70 -11.26 7.12
CA PHE A 218 8.02 -11.05 6.54
C PHE A 218 7.92 -10.37 5.17
N LEU A 219 6.97 -10.79 4.32
CA LEU A 219 6.70 -10.15 3.03
C LEU A 219 6.33 -8.67 3.18
N LEU A 220 5.43 -8.33 4.08
CA LEU A 220 4.98 -6.95 4.29
C LEU A 220 6.09 -6.06 4.88
N LEU A 221 6.99 -6.62 5.70
CA LEU A 221 8.15 -5.87 6.19
C LEU A 221 9.12 -5.53 5.06
N THR A 222 9.45 -6.50 4.20
CA THR A 222 10.27 -6.27 3.01
C THR A 222 9.60 -5.26 2.09
N THR A 223 8.29 -5.38 1.89
CA THR A 223 7.47 -4.46 1.11
C THR A 223 7.58 -3.03 1.65
N ALA A 224 7.51 -2.84 2.97
CA ALA A 224 7.67 -1.55 3.63
C ALA A 224 9.03 -0.90 3.37
N ALA A 225 10.11 -1.66 3.56
CA ALA A 225 11.46 -1.15 3.35
C ALA A 225 11.71 -0.80 1.88
N VAL A 226 11.46 -1.74 0.97
CA VAL A 226 11.77 -1.60 -0.46
C VAL A 226 10.93 -0.51 -1.10
N THR A 227 9.62 -0.47 -0.83
CA THR A 227 8.72 0.54 -1.41
C THR A 227 9.18 1.95 -1.03
N SER A 228 9.43 2.18 0.26
CA SER A 228 9.77 3.50 0.79
C SER A 228 11.13 3.98 0.30
N ILE A 229 12.14 3.10 0.31
CA ILE A 229 13.49 3.42 -0.15
C ILE A 229 13.51 3.65 -1.66
N MET A 230 12.93 2.73 -2.44
CA MET A 230 12.95 2.82 -3.90
C MET A 230 12.14 4.01 -4.42
N LEU A 231 10.95 4.25 -3.86
CA LEU A 231 10.17 5.42 -4.23
C LEU A 231 10.90 6.72 -3.85
N GLY A 232 11.55 6.75 -2.68
CA GLY A 232 12.36 7.87 -2.25
C GLY A 232 13.54 8.16 -3.18
N THR A 233 14.32 7.14 -3.55
CA THR A 233 15.47 7.26 -4.45
C THR A 233 15.08 7.65 -5.88
N LEU A 234 13.92 7.20 -6.36
CA LEU A 234 13.37 7.62 -7.66
C LEU A 234 12.75 9.02 -7.64
N SER A 235 12.25 9.47 -6.49
CA SER A 235 11.50 10.73 -6.38
C SER A 235 12.41 11.94 -6.20
N TYR A 236 13.41 11.88 -5.31
CA TYR A 236 14.22 13.05 -4.98
C TYR A 236 14.95 13.69 -6.17
N PRO A 237 15.49 12.96 -7.19
CA PRO A 237 16.25 13.60 -8.26
C PRO A 237 15.40 14.56 -9.09
N SER A 238 14.09 14.30 -9.19
CA SER A 238 13.16 15.15 -9.96
C SER A 238 12.83 16.49 -9.31
N LEU A 239 13.29 16.70 -8.08
CA LEU A 239 13.19 17.99 -7.38
C LEU A 239 14.29 18.95 -7.80
N PHE A 240 15.31 18.48 -8.52
CA PHE A 240 16.48 19.29 -8.88
C PHE A 240 16.64 19.37 -10.39
N ASN A 241 17.19 20.49 -10.88
CA ASN A 241 17.58 20.64 -12.28
C ASN A 241 19.04 20.20 -12.51
N GLN A 242 19.50 20.23 -13.77
CA GLN A 242 20.89 19.87 -14.13
C GLN A 242 21.94 20.76 -13.48
N ARG A 243 21.57 21.97 -13.02
CA ARG A 243 22.43 22.93 -12.32
C ARG A 243 22.40 22.73 -10.80
N MET A 244 21.87 21.60 -10.32
CA MET A 244 21.70 21.29 -8.90
C MET A 244 20.83 22.29 -8.14
N GLN A 245 19.93 23.00 -8.81
CA GLN A 245 19.00 23.93 -8.16
C GLN A 245 17.68 23.23 -7.87
N MET A 246 17.09 23.52 -6.72
CA MET A 246 15.77 23.05 -6.36
C MET A 246 14.71 23.68 -7.26
N LEU A 247 13.85 22.84 -7.85
CA LEU A 247 12.69 23.26 -8.60
C LEU A 247 11.60 23.64 -7.61
N ARG A 248 11.26 24.94 -7.54
CA ARG A 248 10.15 25.40 -6.71
C ARG A 248 8.85 24.74 -7.16
N ALA A 249 8.15 24.13 -6.22
CA ALA A 249 6.76 23.73 -6.41
C ALA A 249 5.97 25.03 -6.68
N ARG A 250 5.28 25.09 -7.83
CA ARG A 250 4.29 26.14 -8.11
C ARG A 250 2.94 25.68 -7.58
#